data_AF-A0A955EJD2-F1
#
_entry.id   AF-A0A955EJD2-F1
#
_cell.length_a   1.000
_cell.length_b   1.000
_cell.length_c   1.000
_cell.angle_alpha   90.00
_cell.angle_beta   90.00
_cell.angle_gamma   90.00
#
_symmetry.space_group_name_H-M   'P 1'
#
loop_
_entity.id
_entity.type
_entity.pdbx_description
1 polymer ?
#
loop_
_entity_poly.entity_id
_entity_poly.type
_entity_poly.pdbx_seq_one_letter_code
_entity_poly.pdbx_strand_id
1 'polypeptide(L)'
;YLDAVGLSHVARSWPRELSGGMLKRVAVATVFANDPRVLLLDEPFGSLDYVTRRQLHRVLLRLWSGDGTRSGRRRTVMFITHDVDEALTLADRIVVVKHGRIAEDIRITLPRPRTDDDLALPEMLANKHLLLRHLGVDDTDSMERQMP
;
A
#
# COMPACT_ATOMS: atom_id res chain seq x y z
N TYR A 1 -5.89 -10.17 17.26
CA TYR A 1 -5.52 -9.69 15.92
C TYR A 1 -6.60 -9.96 14.88
N LEU A 2 -7.38 -11.06 14.93
CA LEU A 2 -8.53 -11.24 14.02
C LEU A 2 -9.58 -10.13 14.13
N ASP A 3 -9.88 -9.65 15.34
CA ASP A 3 -10.76 -8.48 15.52
C ASP A 3 -10.19 -7.24 14.84
N ALA A 4 -8.87 -7.09 14.89
CA ALA A 4 -8.20 -5.93 14.34
C ALA A 4 -8.26 -5.86 12.80
N VAL A 5 -8.53 -6.99 12.16
CA VAL A 5 -8.70 -7.10 10.71
C VAL A 5 -10.14 -7.41 10.28
N GLY A 6 -11.08 -7.42 11.24
CA GLY A 6 -12.50 -7.66 11.00
C GLY A 6 -12.85 -9.11 10.63
N LEU A 7 -12.04 -10.09 11.03
CA LEU A 7 -12.18 -11.49 10.62
C LEU A 7 -12.48 -12.46 11.78
N SER A 8 -12.96 -11.96 12.92
CA SER A 8 -13.28 -12.81 14.08
C SER A 8 -14.38 -13.83 13.80
N HIS A 9 -15.31 -13.52 12.90
CA HIS A 9 -16.41 -14.40 12.49
C HIS A 9 -15.93 -15.65 11.72
N VAL A 10 -14.71 -15.63 11.17
CA VAL A 10 -14.10 -16.76 10.45
C VAL A 10 -12.92 -17.39 11.20
N ALA A 11 -12.85 -17.20 12.52
CA ALA A 11 -11.71 -17.69 13.32
C ALA A 11 -11.48 -19.21 13.27
N ARG A 12 -12.50 -19.99 12.90
CA ARG A 12 -12.44 -21.45 12.76
C ARG A 12 -12.42 -21.95 11.31
N SER A 13 -12.42 -21.03 10.34
CA SER A 13 -12.42 -21.38 8.92
C SER A 13 -11.03 -21.80 8.46
N TRP A 14 -10.98 -22.77 7.56
CA TRP A 14 -9.75 -23.19 6.89
C TRP A 14 -9.32 -22.16 5.83
N PRO A 15 -8.03 -22.04 5.49
CA PRO A 15 -7.56 -21.10 4.46
C PRO A 15 -8.30 -21.23 3.12
N ARG A 16 -8.65 -22.47 2.72
CA ARG A 16 -9.41 -22.75 1.49
C ARG A 16 -10.85 -22.23 1.49
N GLU A 17 -11.39 -21.85 2.65
CA GLU A 17 -12.75 -21.33 2.84
C GLU A 17 -12.78 -19.81 2.86
N LEU A 18 -11.61 -19.16 2.78
CA LEU A 18 -11.47 -17.71 2.82
C LEU A 18 -11.30 -17.15 1.41
N SER A 19 -11.93 -15.99 1.13
CA SER A 19 -11.65 -15.27 -0.11
C SER A 19 -10.21 -14.77 -0.16
N GLY A 20 -9.68 -14.48 -1.35
CA GLY A 20 -8.31 -13.96 -1.50
C GLY A 20 -8.05 -12.70 -0.64
N GLY A 21 -9.02 -11.79 -0.56
CA GLY A 21 -8.94 -10.61 0.30
C GLY A 21 -8.98 -10.91 1.80
N MET A 22 -9.69 -11.97 2.21
CA MET A 22 -9.67 -12.45 3.60
C MET A 22 -8.32 -13.08 3.93
N LEU A 23 -7.78 -13.91 3.03
CA LEU A 23 -6.45 -14.52 3.18
C LEU A 23 -5.35 -13.47 3.34
N LYS A 24 -5.35 -12.42 2.51
CA LYS A 24 -4.39 -11.32 2.63
C LYS A 24 -4.51 -10.57 3.95
N ARG A 25 -5.73 -10.31 4.43
CA ARG A 25 -5.97 -9.71 5.75
C ARG A 25 -5.46 -10.59 6.89
N VAL A 26 -5.69 -11.91 6.82
CA VAL A 26 -5.14 -12.87 7.80
C VAL A 26 -3.62 -12.89 7.74
N ALA A 27 -3.01 -12.85 6.54
CA ALA A 27 -1.56 -12.80 6.38
C ALA A 27 -0.97 -11.55 7.05
N VAL A 28 -1.54 -10.36 6.79
CA VAL A 28 -1.13 -9.12 7.47
C VAL A 28 -1.29 -9.27 8.98
N ALA A 29 -2.45 -9.72 9.47
CA ALA A 29 -2.69 -9.93 10.90
C ALA A 29 -1.64 -10.85 11.55
N THR A 30 -1.26 -11.92 10.84
CA THR A 30 -0.29 -12.93 11.30
C THR A 30 1.09 -12.32 11.44
N VAL A 31 1.53 -11.51 10.48
CA VAL A 31 2.84 -10.86 10.56
C VAL A 31 2.88 -9.85 11.70
N PHE A 32 1.83 -9.04 11.88
CA PHE A 32 1.75 -8.09 12.99
C PHE A 32 1.61 -8.76 14.37
N ALA A 33 1.05 -9.97 14.44
CA ALA A 33 0.90 -10.72 15.69
C ALA A 33 2.24 -11.14 16.30
N ASN A 34 3.29 -11.28 15.48
CA ASN A 34 4.66 -11.59 15.92
C ASN A 34 5.41 -10.38 16.47
N ASP A 35 4.76 -9.22 16.62
CA ASP A 35 5.35 -7.96 17.06
C ASP A 35 6.70 -7.60 16.37
N PRO A 36 6.77 -7.60 15.03
CA PRO A 36 8.03 -7.35 14.33
C PRO A 36 8.43 -5.88 14.46
N ARG A 37 9.73 -5.62 14.56
CA ARG A 37 10.26 -4.24 14.49
C ARG A 37 10.17 -3.66 13.08
N VAL A 38 10.35 -4.50 12.07
CA VAL A 38 10.34 -4.14 10.64
C VAL A 38 9.45 -5.13 9.88
N LEU A 39 8.62 -4.60 9.00
CA LEU A 39 7.74 -5.34 8.11
C LEU A 39 8.10 -5.05 6.66
N LEU A 40 8.38 -6.09 5.89
CA LEU A 40 8.59 -6.04 4.45
C LEU A 40 7.40 -6.69 3.75
N LEU A 41 6.80 -5.98 2.80
CA LEU A 41 5.65 -6.47 2.03
C LEU A 41 5.94 -6.35 0.54
N ASP A 42 5.91 -7.47 -0.17
CA ASP A 42 6.04 -7.48 -1.63
C ASP A 42 4.64 -7.56 -2.25
N GLU A 43 4.25 -6.51 -2.98
CA GLU A 43 2.95 -6.39 -3.64
C GLU A 43 1.74 -6.80 -2.77
N PRO A 44 1.61 -6.28 -1.53
CA PRO A 44 0.63 -6.77 -0.56
C PRO A 44 -0.82 -6.60 -1.05
N PHE A 45 -1.07 -5.62 -1.90
CA PHE A 45 -2.40 -5.21 -2.36
C PHE A 45 -2.73 -5.62 -3.79
N GLY A 46 -1.76 -6.19 -4.51
CA GLY A 46 -1.94 -6.64 -5.89
C GLY A 46 -3.13 -7.60 -6.04
N SER A 47 -3.73 -7.68 -7.23
CA SER A 47 -4.85 -8.59 -7.52
C SER A 47 -6.14 -8.41 -6.69
N LEU A 48 -6.27 -7.34 -5.90
CA LEU A 48 -7.50 -7.03 -5.15
C LEU A 48 -8.38 -6.05 -5.93
N ASP A 49 -9.70 -6.18 -5.78
CA ASP A 49 -10.63 -5.14 -6.22
C ASP A 49 -10.47 -3.87 -5.35
N TYR A 50 -10.98 -2.75 -5.88
CA TYR A 50 -10.85 -1.44 -5.25
C TYR A 50 -11.35 -1.38 -3.81
N VAL A 51 -12.51 -1.98 -3.53
CA VAL A 51 -13.13 -1.92 -2.20
C VAL A 51 -12.32 -2.74 -1.21
N THR A 52 -11.93 -3.96 -1.59
CA THR A 52 -11.11 -4.84 -0.75
C THR A 52 -9.73 -4.25 -0.48
N ARG A 53 -9.09 -3.64 -1.49
CA ARG A 53 -7.83 -2.91 -1.33
C ARG A 53 -7.94 -1.82 -0.28
N ARG A 54 -8.96 -0.95 -0.36
CA ARG A 54 -9.19 0.11 0.63
C ARG A 54 -9.43 -0.41 2.04
N GLN A 55 -10.10 -1.54 2.18
CA GLN A 55 -10.26 -2.19 3.49
C GLN A 55 -8.90 -2.64 4.03
N LEU A 56 -8.06 -3.26 3.20
CA LEU A 56 -6.75 -3.73 3.59
C LEU A 56 -5.78 -2.57 3.92
N HIS A 57 -5.84 -1.46 3.19
CA HIS A 57 -5.11 -0.22 3.53
C HIS A 57 -5.44 0.28 4.93
N ARG A 58 -6.75 0.37 5.26
CA ARG A 58 -7.21 0.77 6.59
C ARG A 58 -6.71 -0.18 7.68
N VAL A 59 -6.76 -1.48 7.41
CA VAL A 59 -6.22 -2.50 8.32
C VAL A 59 -4.73 -2.29 8.54
N LEU A 60 -3.95 -2.10 7.48
CA LEU A 60 -2.51 -1.88 7.59
C LEU A 60 -2.20 -0.62 8.41
N LEU A 61 -2.87 0.50 8.12
CA LEU A 61 -2.67 1.76 8.84
C LEU A 61 -3.02 1.63 10.32
N ARG A 62 -4.12 0.94 10.66
CA ARG A 62 -4.53 0.70 12.06
C ARG A 62 -3.53 -0.16 12.82
N LEU A 63 -2.99 -1.20 12.18
CA LEU A 63 -1.97 -2.05 12.80
C LEU A 63 -0.61 -1.33 12.91
N TRP A 64 -0.30 -0.48 11.93
CA TRP A 64 0.91 0.35 11.90
C TRP A 64 0.89 1.45 12.97
N SER A 65 -0.26 2.11 13.21
CA SER A 65 -0.38 3.17 14.22
C SER A 65 -0.09 2.68 15.64
N GLY A 66 -0.20 1.37 15.86
CA GLY A 66 -0.08 0.72 17.17
C GLY A 66 -1.42 0.44 17.82
N ASP A 67 -2.52 0.92 17.23
CA ASP A 67 -3.88 0.86 17.81
C ASP A 67 -4.38 -0.59 17.92
N GLY A 68 -4.67 -1.01 19.15
CA GLY A 68 -5.13 -2.35 19.45
C GLY A 68 -4.06 -3.45 19.33
N THR A 69 -2.77 -3.08 19.34
CA THR A 69 -1.65 -4.03 19.38
C THR A 69 -1.03 -4.11 20.78
N ARG A 70 -0.46 -5.27 21.16
CA ARG A 70 0.09 -5.50 22.52
C ARG A 70 1.22 -4.53 22.91
N SER A 71 2.00 -4.09 21.93
CA SER A 71 3.20 -3.27 22.12
C SER A 71 2.88 -1.76 22.16
N GLY A 72 1.78 -1.33 21.55
CA GLY A 72 1.44 0.09 21.34
C GLY A 72 2.46 0.85 20.47
N ARG A 73 3.47 0.17 19.93
CA ARG A 73 4.56 0.78 19.15
C ARG A 73 4.22 0.82 17.66
N ARG A 74 4.62 1.93 17.02
CA ARG A 74 4.67 2.01 15.56
C ARG A 74 5.80 1.12 15.03
N ARG A 75 5.51 0.39 13.95
CA ARG A 75 6.45 -0.50 13.26
C ARG A 75 6.99 0.18 12.01
N THR A 76 8.22 -0.13 11.64
CA THR A 76 8.74 0.27 10.33
C THR A 76 8.14 -0.63 9.27
N VAL A 77 7.47 -0.07 8.28
CA VAL A 77 6.88 -0.82 7.15
C VAL A 77 7.53 -0.33 5.87
N MET A 78 8.05 -1.28 5.10
CA MET A 78 8.49 -1.07 3.72
C MET A 78 7.65 -2.00 2.84
N PHE A 79 7.06 -1.43 1.79
CA PHE A 79 6.32 -2.22 0.83
C PHE A 79 6.74 -1.86 -0.59
N ILE A 80 6.66 -2.86 -1.46
CA ILE A 80 6.87 -2.72 -2.89
C ILE A 80 5.48 -2.68 -3.53
N THR A 81 5.25 -1.71 -4.39
CA THR A 81 4.03 -1.58 -5.19
C THR A 81 4.37 -0.97 -6.55
N HIS A 82 3.58 -1.32 -7.55
CA HIS A 82 3.53 -0.65 -8.86
C HIS A 82 2.37 0.35 -8.97
N ASP A 83 1.55 0.50 -7.91
CA ASP A 83 0.42 1.43 -7.87
C ASP A 83 0.85 2.76 -7.20
N VAL A 84 0.78 3.84 -7.97
CA VAL A 84 1.17 5.19 -7.53
C VAL A 84 0.23 5.72 -6.44
N ASP A 85 -1.06 5.43 -6.52
CA ASP A 85 -2.04 5.91 -5.55
C ASP A 85 -1.86 5.17 -4.22
N GLU A 86 -1.51 3.88 -4.24
CA GLU A 86 -1.12 3.15 -3.04
C GLU A 86 0.10 3.78 -2.36
N ALA A 87 1.15 4.07 -3.12
CA ALA A 87 2.37 4.69 -2.61
C ALA A 87 2.09 6.05 -1.97
N LEU A 88 1.35 6.93 -2.66
CA LEU A 88 0.98 8.25 -2.18
C LEU A 88 0.03 8.22 -0.97
N THR A 89 -0.86 7.23 -0.90
CA THR A 89 -1.80 7.09 0.21
C THR A 89 -1.10 6.65 1.49
N LEU A 90 -0.15 5.70 1.39
CA LEU A 90 0.35 4.95 2.55
C LEU A 90 1.74 5.34 3.02
N ALA A 91 2.60 5.86 2.15
CA ALA A 91 4.02 6.03 2.43
C ALA A 91 4.36 7.40 3.04
N ASP A 92 5.33 7.45 3.95
CA ASP A 92 5.96 8.71 4.38
C ASP A 92 7.12 9.10 3.43
N ARG A 93 7.68 8.12 2.71
CA ARG A 93 8.79 8.27 1.77
C ARG A 93 8.62 7.25 0.64
N ILE A 94 8.76 7.70 -0.60
CA ILE A 94 8.64 6.90 -1.81
C ILE A 94 10.00 6.92 -2.49
N VAL A 95 10.57 5.74 -2.74
CA VAL A 95 11.84 5.59 -3.45
C VAL A 95 11.56 4.86 -4.74
N VAL A 96 11.85 5.48 -5.88
CA VAL A 96 11.71 4.87 -7.19
C VAL A 96 13.03 4.23 -7.57
N VAL A 97 13.01 2.95 -7.93
CA VAL A 97 14.18 2.21 -8.40
C VAL A 97 14.01 1.89 -9.87
N LYS A 98 14.96 2.33 -10.71
CA LYS A 98 14.98 2.09 -12.15
C LYS A 98 16.36 1.61 -12.59
N HIS A 99 16.42 0.49 -13.31
CA HIS A 99 17.68 -0.16 -13.72
C HIS A 99 18.68 -0.36 -12.56
N GLY A 100 18.18 -0.75 -11.38
CA GLY A 100 19.01 -0.99 -10.19
C GLY A 100 19.56 0.27 -9.52
N ARG A 101 19.11 1.48 -9.91
CA ARG A 101 19.51 2.75 -9.30
C ARG A 101 18.29 3.50 -8.76
N ILE A 102 18.52 4.32 -7.73
CA ILE A 102 17.50 5.24 -7.23
C ILE A 102 17.31 6.33 -8.28
N ALA A 103 16.10 6.40 -8.82
CA ALA A 103 15.69 7.43 -9.78
C ALA A 103 15.06 8.63 -9.07
N GLU A 104 14.27 8.38 -8.01
CA GLU A 104 13.64 9.42 -7.20
C GLU A 104 13.60 9.02 -5.73
N ASP A 105 13.57 10.04 -4.88
CA ASP A 105 13.40 9.91 -3.44
C ASP A 105 12.51 11.05 -2.94
N ILE A 106 11.23 10.74 -2.76
CA ILE A 106 10.20 11.73 -2.45
C ILE A 106 9.73 11.53 -1.01
N ARG A 107 9.69 12.61 -0.24
CA ARG A 107 9.12 12.60 1.11
C ARG A 107 7.71 13.18 1.08
N ILE A 108 6.75 12.44 1.63
CA ILE A 108 5.36 12.89 1.75
C ILE A 108 5.16 13.45 3.16
N THR A 109 4.89 14.74 3.25
CA THR A 109 4.72 15.48 4.52
C THR A 109 3.29 15.43 5.04
N LEU A 110 2.31 15.15 4.17
CA LEU A 110 0.91 15.10 4.54
C LEU A 110 0.65 13.97 5.55
N PRO A 111 -0.06 14.23 6.66
CA PRO A 111 -0.33 13.20 7.67
C PRO A 111 -1.24 12.10 7.12
N ARG A 112 -1.28 10.96 7.83
CA ARG A 112 -2.15 9.82 7.54
C ARG A 112 -3.29 9.78 8.58
N PRO A 113 -4.48 9.25 8.25
CA PRO A 113 -4.87 8.65 6.97
C PRO A 113 -5.13 9.70 5.87
N ARG A 114 -4.75 9.37 4.64
CA ARG A 114 -4.99 10.20 3.45
C ARG A 114 -6.18 9.66 2.67
N THR A 115 -6.90 10.56 2.02
CA THR A 115 -8.12 10.34 1.25
C THR A 115 -7.91 10.72 -0.22
N ASP A 116 -8.90 10.43 -1.07
CA ASP A 116 -8.82 10.81 -2.49
C ASP A 116 -8.72 12.33 -2.70
N ASP A 117 -9.37 13.09 -1.82
CA ASP A 117 -9.31 14.55 -1.84
C ASP A 117 -7.89 15.06 -1.49
N ASP A 118 -7.22 14.38 -0.57
CA ASP A 118 -5.83 14.67 -0.22
C ASP A 118 -4.88 14.41 -1.40
N LEU A 119 -5.12 13.34 -2.16
CA LEU A 119 -4.36 13.02 -3.38
C LEU A 119 -4.59 14.04 -4.51
N ALA A 120 -5.71 14.77 -4.48
CA ALA A 120 -6.04 15.82 -5.43
C ALA A 120 -5.38 17.18 -5.10
N LEU A 121 -4.69 17.30 -3.96
CA LEU A 121 -3.93 18.51 -3.63
C LEU A 121 -2.83 18.76 -4.67
N PRO A 122 -2.50 20.03 -5.02
CA PRO A 122 -1.52 20.33 -6.06
C PRO A 122 -0.15 19.68 -5.86
N GLU A 123 0.34 19.63 -4.62
CA GLU A 123 1.61 18.99 -4.28
C GLU A 123 1.57 17.46 -4.49
N MET A 124 0.44 16.83 -4.19
CA MET A 124 0.24 15.39 -4.34
C MET A 124 0.06 15.00 -5.80
N LEU A 125 -0.65 15.82 -6.58
CA LEU A 125 -0.77 15.65 -8.03
C LEU A 125 0.58 15.82 -8.73
N ALA A 126 1.41 16.79 -8.30
CA ALA A 126 2.77 16.94 -8.83
C ALA A 126 3.62 15.69 -8.56
N ASN A 127 3.56 15.14 -7.34
CA ASN A 127 4.23 13.89 -7.00
C ASN A 127 3.67 12.71 -7.81
N LYS A 128 2.35 12.63 -7.99
CA LYS A 128 1.69 11.59 -8.80
C LYS A 128 2.18 11.61 -10.23
N HIS A 129 2.18 12.77 -10.88
CA HIS A 129 2.69 12.92 -12.24
C HIS A 129 4.16 12.51 -12.32
N LEU A 130 5.01 12.98 -11.41
CA LEU A 130 6.43 12.60 -11.37
C LEU A 130 6.63 11.08 -11.29
N LEU A 131 5.90 10.41 -10.39
CA LEU A 131 5.97 8.96 -10.23
C LEU A 131 5.48 8.20 -11.46
N LEU A 132 4.40 8.66 -12.10
CA LEU A 132 3.86 8.06 -13.31
C LEU A 132 4.86 8.10 -14.48
N ARG A 133 5.65 9.18 -14.63
CA ARG A 133 6.72 9.26 -15.64
C ARG A 133 7.72 8.11 -15.52
N HIS A 134 8.06 7.73 -14.30
CA HIS A 134 9.02 6.66 -14.05
C HIS A 134 8.48 5.28 -14.39
N LEU A 135 7.15 5.10 -14.29
CA LEU A 135 6.43 3.91 -14.73
C LEU A 135 6.17 3.89 -16.25
N GLY A 136 6.65 4.89 -16.99
CA GLY A 136 6.44 4.99 -18.44
C GLY A 136 5.05 5.52 -18.82
N VAL A 137 4.33 6.11 -17.86
CA VAL A 137 3.05 6.77 -18.08
C VAL A 137 3.31 8.27 -18.22
N ASP A 138 3.78 8.66 -19.41
CA ASP A 138 3.75 10.04 -19.90
C ASP A 138 3.38 10.01 -21.39
N ASP A 139 2.36 10.78 -21.73
CA ASP A 139 1.69 10.89 -23.04
C ASP A 139 2.59 11.47 -24.14
N THR A 140 3.05 10.63 -25.09
CA THR A 140 3.17 10.95 -26.55
C THR A 140 3.64 9.77 -27.41
N ASP A 141 4.22 8.70 -26.85
CA ASP A 141 5.01 7.75 -27.65
C ASP A 141 4.21 6.53 -28.21
N SER A 142 2.87 6.57 -28.13
CA SER A 142 1.99 5.54 -28.72
C SER A 142 1.23 6.02 -29.96
N MET A 143 1.29 7.31 -30.31
CA MET A 143 0.64 7.84 -31.52
C MET A 143 1.57 7.93 -32.75
N GLU A 144 2.90 7.85 -32.59
CA GLU A 144 3.87 7.96 -33.71
C GLU A 144 4.42 6.61 -34.22
N ARG A 145 4.16 5.48 -33.56
CA ARG A 145 4.71 4.16 -33.99
C ARG A 145 3.76 3.31 -34.84
N GLN A 146 2.67 3.90 -35.34
CA GLN A 146 1.72 3.26 -36.28
C GLN A 146 1.41 4.18 -37.48
N MET A 147 2.44 4.74 -38.09
CA MET A 147 2.50 5.05 -39.53
C MET A 147 3.95 4.76 -39.95
N PRO A 148 4.24 4.08 -41.07
CA PRO A 148 3.42 3.82 -42.25
C PRO A 148 3.01 2.35 -42.45
#